data_AF-A0ABD3HCS9-F1
#
_entry.id   AF-A0ABD3HCS9-F1
#
_cell.length_a   1.000
_cell.length_b   1.000
_cell.length_c   1.000
_cell.angle_alpha   90.00
_cell.angle_beta   90.00
_cell.angle_gamma   90.00
#
_symmetry.space_group_name_H-M   'P 1'
#
loop_
_entity.id
_entity.type
_entity.pdbx_description
1 polymer ?
#
loop_
_entity_poly.entity_id
_entity_poly.type
_entity_poly.pdbx_seq_one_letter_code
_entity_poly.pdbx_strand_id
1 'polypeptide(L)'
;MGVTTEAPRARLGVPSYHVAQWNVFTIIRDAFKLSLRPPLPLILFSLVLPSTLLSFYEVIHNSSIFSPSNVSLLSQHGEVQAPSMSFTILATLLIEEIVYLIISSFVLGSVAYATVSIHQGKSLTLFEVIRAVHPLWGKIFVTTLIYTISTLVITGVQLLVKPAAAYIAPSPDSIFPVMFAVLVISIVSLILQTMIGIVYSVAASVSCFEEQNYGVAAFKRAKKLLQKKWRTAVGLYILFLIAVIVILVPVMGVFINQKLTPDKWSEWTPVLVITFFGVIDSYLIEVHYICWALFYLACVADSEENSTIHREDLLEAGLNLRSTRSDASV
;
A
#
# COMPACT_ATOMS: atom_id res chain seq x y z
N MET A 1 -6.70 34.55 8.45
CA MET A 1 -5.62 34.42 7.45
C MET A 1 -6.05 33.35 6.47
N GLY A 2 -6.48 33.74 5.26
CA GLY A 2 -6.90 32.79 4.23
C GLY A 2 -5.67 32.23 3.54
N VAL A 3 -5.32 30.99 3.84
CA VAL A 3 -4.38 30.22 3.02
C VAL A 3 -5.15 29.87 1.75
N THR A 4 -4.82 30.51 0.64
CA THR A 4 -5.37 30.16 -0.67
C THR A 4 -4.95 28.74 -1.01
N THR A 5 -5.94 27.85 -1.06
CA THR A 5 -5.87 26.45 -1.46
C THR A 5 -5.60 26.34 -2.96
N GLU A 6 -4.38 26.64 -3.38
CA GLU A 6 -3.92 26.18 -4.69
C GLU A 6 -3.50 24.70 -4.55
N ALA A 7 -4.18 23.82 -5.28
CA ALA A 7 -3.70 22.46 -5.51
C ALA A 7 -2.23 22.50 -5.96
N PRO A 8 -1.40 21.51 -5.61
CA PRO A 8 0.02 21.54 -5.90
C PRO A 8 0.25 21.58 -7.43
N ARG A 9 0.41 22.78 -7.99
CA ARG A 9 0.83 22.97 -9.38
C ARG A 9 2.22 22.37 -9.52
N ALA A 10 2.36 21.36 -10.38
CA ALA A 10 3.65 20.75 -10.70
C ALA A 10 4.62 21.84 -11.20
N ARG A 11 5.54 22.29 -10.34
CA ARG A 11 6.59 23.26 -10.69
C ARG A 11 7.95 22.57 -10.69
N LEU A 12 8.15 21.66 -11.65
CA LEU A 12 9.48 21.22 -12.07
C LEU A 12 9.81 21.67 -13.50
N GLY A 13 9.03 22.60 -14.07
CA GLY A 13 9.13 22.93 -15.49
C GLY A 13 8.70 21.78 -16.41
N VAL A 14 8.16 20.69 -15.86
CA VAL A 14 7.47 19.64 -16.62
C VAL A 14 6.02 20.09 -16.77
N PRO A 15 5.56 20.38 -18.00
CA PRO A 15 4.18 20.75 -18.24
C PRO A 15 3.20 19.69 -17.74
N SER A 16 2.05 20.10 -17.20
CA SER A 16 1.02 19.17 -16.69
C SER A 16 0.61 18.09 -17.71
N TYR A 17 0.64 18.41 -19.01
CA TYR A 17 0.35 17.44 -20.08
C TYR A 17 1.34 16.26 -20.12
N HIS A 18 2.62 16.49 -19.79
CA HIS A 18 3.63 15.42 -19.79
C HIS A 18 3.43 14.46 -18.62
N VAL A 19 2.97 14.97 -17.47
CA VAL A 19 2.69 14.18 -16.27
C VAL A 19 1.40 13.37 -16.45
N ALA A 20 0.40 13.93 -17.15
CA ALA A 20 -0.83 13.22 -17.50
C ALA A 20 -0.60 12.00 -18.43
N GLN A 21 0.48 11.98 -19.22
CA GLN A 21 0.80 10.85 -20.12
C GLN A 21 1.68 9.76 -19.49
N TRP A 22 2.00 9.86 -18.20
CA TRP A 22 2.85 8.87 -17.54
C TRP A 22 2.23 7.47 -17.55
N ASN A 23 3.01 6.53 -18.07
CA ASN A 23 2.75 5.10 -18.02
C ASN A 23 3.56 4.44 -16.88
N VAL A 24 3.35 3.14 -16.68
CA VAL A 24 3.99 2.35 -15.62
C VAL A 24 5.51 2.50 -15.63
N PHE A 25 6.15 2.37 -16.80
CA PHE A 25 7.60 2.42 -16.93
C PHE A 25 8.19 3.79 -16.67
N THR A 26 7.51 4.86 -17.12
CA THR A 26 7.94 6.23 -16.85
C THR A 26 7.90 6.52 -15.34
N ILE A 27 6.83 6.11 -14.66
CA ILE A 27 6.68 6.28 -13.20
C ILE A 27 7.80 5.55 -12.47
N ILE A 28 8.05 4.28 -12.80
CA ILE A 28 9.10 3.48 -12.17
C ILE A 28 10.49 4.08 -12.40
N ARG A 29 10.81 4.42 -13.65
CA ARG A 29 12.10 5.02 -14.01
C ARG A 29 12.34 6.31 -13.23
N ASP A 30 11.33 7.17 -13.15
CA ASP A 30 11.46 8.45 -12.48
C ASP A 30 11.47 8.27 -10.95
N ALA A 31 10.77 7.27 -10.41
CA ALA A 31 10.85 6.89 -9.00
C ALA A 31 12.26 6.43 -8.61
N PHE A 32 12.91 5.57 -9.40
CA PHE A 32 14.31 5.17 -9.19
C PHE A 32 15.28 6.36 -9.23
N LYS A 33 15.06 7.32 -10.14
CA LYS A 33 15.87 8.55 -10.18
C LYS A 33 15.64 9.42 -8.95
N LEU A 34 14.41 9.49 -8.45
CA LEU A 34 14.06 10.26 -7.26
C LEU A 34 14.59 9.61 -5.98
N SER A 35 14.55 8.28 -5.86
CA SER A 35 15.04 7.58 -4.65
C SER A 35 16.51 7.88 -4.34
N LEU A 36 17.29 8.29 -5.35
CA LEU A 36 18.70 8.66 -5.20
C LEU A 36 18.90 10.15 -4.82
N ARG A 37 17.84 10.96 -4.81
CA ARG A 37 17.92 12.40 -4.51
C ARG A 37 17.65 12.68 -3.03
N PRO A 38 18.44 13.56 -2.39
CA PRO A 38 18.16 13.96 -1.01
C PRO A 38 16.78 14.64 -0.89
N PRO A 39 16.05 14.44 0.23
CA PRO A 39 16.43 13.67 1.41
C PRO A 39 16.00 12.18 1.38
N LEU A 40 15.57 11.62 0.24
CA LEU A 40 15.01 10.26 0.17
C LEU A 40 15.98 9.18 0.70
N PRO A 41 17.26 9.09 0.30
CA PRO A 41 18.20 8.14 0.91
C PRO A 41 18.29 8.24 2.44
N LEU A 42 18.14 9.45 3.01
CA LEU A 42 18.14 9.63 4.46
C LEU A 42 16.84 9.11 5.10
N ILE A 43 15.70 9.29 4.42
CA ILE A 43 14.41 8.72 4.84
C ILE A 43 14.46 7.19 4.79
N LEU A 44 15.04 6.61 3.74
CA LEU A 44 15.29 5.17 3.62
C LEU A 44 16.03 4.63 4.85
N PHE A 45 17.21 5.17 5.16
CA PHE A 45 18.03 4.65 6.25
C PHE A 45 17.50 4.99 7.64
N SER A 46 16.82 6.14 7.81
CA SER A 46 16.39 6.61 9.13
C SER A 46 14.99 6.14 9.53
N LEU A 47 14.11 5.87 8.56
CA LEU A 47 12.70 5.57 8.80
C LEU A 47 12.26 4.24 8.17
N VAL A 48 12.51 4.05 6.86
CA VAL A 48 12.01 2.87 6.13
C VAL A 48 12.72 1.59 6.59
N LEU A 49 14.05 1.60 6.64
CA LEU A 49 14.86 0.43 7.00
C LEU A 49 14.56 -0.07 8.43
N PRO A 50 14.55 0.78 9.48
CA PRO A 50 14.14 0.34 10.80
C PRO A 50 12.72 -0.23 10.84
N SER A 51 11.78 0.39 10.10
CA SER A 51 10.40 -0.11 10.02
C SER A 51 10.33 -1.50 9.38
N THR A 52 11.04 -1.73 8.28
CA THR A 52 11.07 -3.03 7.61
C THR A 52 11.72 -4.11 8.49
N LEU A 53 12.84 -3.78 9.15
CA LEU A 53 13.51 -4.73 10.06
C LEU A 53 12.61 -5.09 11.25
N LEU A 54 11.83 -4.14 11.77
CA LEU A 54 10.81 -4.40 12.79
C LEU A 54 9.74 -5.38 12.27
N SER A 55 9.25 -5.20 11.03
CA SER A 55 8.30 -6.15 10.43
C SER A 55 8.87 -7.55 10.27
N PHE A 56 10.14 -7.69 9.86
CA PHE A 56 10.79 -9.01 9.81
C PHE A 56 10.91 -9.63 11.20
N TYR A 57 11.27 -8.83 12.22
CA TYR A 57 11.30 -9.27 13.60
C TYR A 57 9.92 -9.77 14.06
N GLU A 58 8.85 -9.01 13.79
CA GLU A 58 7.47 -9.40 14.11
C GLU A 58 7.08 -10.71 13.43
N VAL A 59 7.36 -10.88 12.13
CA VAL A 59 7.08 -12.13 11.41
C VAL A 59 7.80 -13.33 12.05
N ILE A 60 9.07 -13.16 12.41
CA ILE A 60 9.87 -14.23 13.05
C ILE A 60 9.33 -14.54 14.44
N HIS A 61 9.15 -13.50 15.26
CA HIS A 61 8.60 -13.61 16.62
C HIS A 61 7.23 -14.30 16.61
N ASN A 62 6.32 -13.86 15.75
CA ASN A 62 4.99 -14.44 15.62
C ASN A 62 5.04 -15.89 15.11
N SER A 63 5.92 -16.19 14.15
CA SER A 63 6.11 -17.57 13.67
C SER A 63 6.62 -18.54 14.76
N SER A 64 7.30 -18.02 15.79
CA SER A 64 7.78 -18.79 16.93
C SER A 64 6.66 -19.06 17.95
N ILE A 65 5.77 -18.09 18.17
CA ILE A 65 4.58 -18.23 19.03
C ILE A 65 3.65 -19.30 18.47
N PHE A 66 3.43 -19.29 17.14
CA PHE A 66 2.54 -20.24 16.45
C PHE A 66 3.23 -21.53 16.00
N SER A 67 4.43 -21.85 16.52
CA SER A 67 5.15 -23.06 16.11
C SER A 67 4.36 -24.33 16.49
N PRO A 68 4.19 -25.30 15.56
CA PRO A 68 3.41 -26.52 15.80
C PRO A 68 3.93 -27.36 16.96
N SER A 69 5.20 -27.22 17.34
CA SER A 69 5.79 -27.83 18.54
C SER A 69 5.10 -27.41 19.85
N ASN A 70 4.61 -26.16 19.94
CA ASN A 70 3.83 -25.66 21.08
C ASN A 70 2.38 -26.19 21.05
N VAL A 71 1.87 -26.55 19.87
CA VAL A 71 0.52 -27.10 19.68
C VAL A 71 0.50 -28.62 19.92
N SER A 72 1.58 -29.33 19.60
CA SER A 72 1.69 -30.79 19.79
C SER A 72 1.89 -31.21 21.24
N LEU A 73 2.48 -30.38 22.10
CA LEU A 73 2.59 -30.63 23.54
C LEU A 73 1.22 -30.63 24.25
N LEU A 74 0.26 -29.84 23.75
CA LEU A 74 -1.13 -29.84 24.22
C LEU A 74 -1.92 -31.06 23.72
N SER A 75 -1.62 -31.55 22.52
CA SER A 75 -2.32 -32.71 21.93
C SER A 75 -1.97 -34.06 22.57
N GLN A 76 -0.82 -34.19 23.24
CA GLN A 76 -0.38 -35.46 23.82
C GLN A 76 -1.10 -35.84 25.12
N HIS A 77 -1.89 -34.93 25.72
CA HIS A 77 -2.59 -35.16 26.99
C HIS A 77 -4.10 -35.47 26.83
N GLY A 78 -4.59 -35.76 25.62
CA GLY A 78 -5.95 -36.25 25.40
C GLY A 78 -7.07 -35.21 25.59
N GLU A 79 -6.76 -34.02 26.10
CA GLU A 79 -7.66 -32.87 26.03
C GLU A 79 -7.33 -32.06 24.78
N VAL A 80 -8.26 -32.03 23.82
CA VAL A 80 -8.27 -31.02 22.75
C VAL A 80 -8.65 -29.69 23.40
N GLN A 81 -7.77 -29.12 24.22
CA GLN A 81 -7.85 -27.73 24.60
C GLN A 81 -7.46 -26.94 23.35
N ALA A 82 -8.45 -26.29 22.73
CA ALA A 82 -8.18 -25.24 21.75
C ALA A 82 -7.11 -24.33 22.35
N PRO A 83 -6.03 -23.99 21.62
CA PRO A 83 -4.97 -23.15 22.16
C PRO A 83 -5.63 -21.87 22.68
N SER A 84 -5.72 -21.75 24.01
CA SER A 84 -6.25 -20.55 24.63
C SER A 84 -5.18 -19.50 24.40
N MET A 85 -5.36 -18.72 23.33
CA MET A 85 -4.52 -17.56 23.09
C MET A 85 -4.72 -16.67 24.31
N SER A 86 -3.73 -16.65 25.20
CA SER A 86 -3.85 -15.91 26.44
C SER A 86 -4.15 -14.46 26.11
N PHE A 87 -4.97 -13.81 26.94
CA PHE A 87 -5.31 -12.39 26.76
C PHE A 87 -4.03 -11.54 26.59
N THR A 88 -2.96 -11.92 27.28
CA THR A 88 -1.63 -11.31 27.16
C THR A 88 -1.04 -11.42 25.75
N ILE A 89 -1.06 -12.60 25.11
CA ILE A 89 -0.56 -12.78 23.74
C ILE A 89 -1.37 -11.93 22.76
N LEU A 90 -2.70 -11.95 22.88
CA LEU A 90 -3.57 -11.15 22.01
C LEU A 90 -3.31 -9.64 22.20
N ALA A 91 -3.15 -9.18 23.43
CA ALA A 91 -2.83 -7.78 23.74
C ALA A 91 -1.47 -7.37 23.16
N THR A 92 -0.44 -8.21 23.28
CA THR A 92 0.89 -7.96 22.70
C THR A 92 0.81 -7.83 21.17
N LEU A 93 0.16 -8.76 20.49
CA LEU A 93 0.00 -8.72 19.02
C LEU A 93 -0.75 -7.46 18.55
N LEU A 94 -1.79 -7.04 19.29
CA LEU A 94 -2.52 -5.82 18.99
C LEU A 94 -1.66 -4.56 19.17
N ILE A 95 -0.84 -4.51 20.22
CA ILE A 95 0.06 -3.38 20.46
C ILE A 95 1.13 -3.31 19.36
N GLU A 96 1.73 -4.43 18.99
CA GLU A 96 2.70 -4.52 17.88
C GLU A 96 2.08 -3.98 16.59
N GLU A 97 0.89 -4.47 16.22
CA GLU A 97 0.20 -4.02 15.00
C GLU A 97 -0.12 -2.51 15.04
N ILE A 98 -0.52 -1.97 16.20
CA ILE A 98 -0.77 -0.53 16.37
C ILE A 98 0.54 0.27 16.20
N VAL A 99 1.64 -0.19 16.80
CA VAL A 99 2.95 0.46 16.67
C VAL A 99 3.41 0.44 15.21
N TYR A 100 3.27 -0.70 14.54
CA TYR A 100 3.57 -0.84 13.13
C TYR A 100 2.71 0.09 12.26
N LEU A 101 1.41 0.20 12.55
CA LEU A 101 0.49 1.11 11.87
C LEU A 101 0.91 2.58 12.00
N ILE A 102 1.36 2.98 13.19
CA ILE A 102 1.82 4.35 13.47
C ILE A 102 3.10 4.64 12.67
N ILE A 103 4.08 3.74 12.72
CA ILE A 103 5.37 3.91 12.04
C ILE A 103 5.17 3.92 10.52
N SER A 104 4.45 2.94 9.97
CA SER A 104 4.18 2.83 8.54
C SER A 104 3.44 4.05 7.99
N SER A 105 2.46 4.57 8.73
CA SER A 105 1.75 5.82 8.35
C SER A 105 2.70 7.01 8.29
N PHE A 106 3.64 7.11 9.24
CA PHE A 106 4.64 8.18 9.28
C PHE A 106 5.67 8.07 8.14
N VAL A 107 6.14 6.85 7.85
CA VAL A 107 7.05 6.56 6.73
C VAL A 107 6.40 6.95 5.41
N LEU A 108 5.17 6.48 5.16
CA LEU A 108 4.39 6.78 3.97
C LEU A 108 4.23 8.29 3.74
N GLY A 109 3.85 9.02 4.80
CA GLY A 109 3.73 10.49 4.74
C GLY A 109 5.05 11.18 4.41
N SER A 110 6.15 10.71 5.02
CA SER A 110 7.49 11.27 4.80
C SER A 110 7.98 11.07 3.38
N VAL A 111 7.86 9.85 2.84
CA VAL A 111 8.28 9.55 1.46
C VAL A 111 7.40 10.30 0.46
N ALA A 112 6.07 10.31 0.64
CA ALA A 112 5.16 11.03 -0.24
C ALA A 112 5.46 12.54 -0.26
N TYR A 113 5.57 13.17 0.92
CA TYR A 113 5.84 14.61 1.04
C TYR A 113 7.18 14.99 0.41
N ALA A 114 8.24 14.22 0.69
CA ALA A 114 9.56 14.43 0.10
C ALA A 114 9.51 14.29 -1.43
N THR A 115 8.85 13.24 -1.94
CA THR A 115 8.69 12.99 -3.38
C THR A 115 8.04 14.16 -4.08
N VAL A 116 6.89 14.63 -3.60
CA VAL A 116 6.17 15.74 -4.22
C VAL A 116 6.96 17.04 -4.13
N SER A 117 7.65 17.28 -3.02
CA SER A 117 8.45 18.50 -2.85
C SER A 117 9.69 18.53 -3.75
N ILE A 118 10.41 17.41 -3.88
CA ILE A 118 11.49 17.26 -4.87
C ILE A 118 10.92 17.42 -6.28
N HIS A 119 9.73 16.87 -6.53
CA HIS A 119 9.03 17.04 -7.79
C HIS A 119 8.56 18.49 -8.04
N GLN A 120 8.57 19.35 -7.03
CA GLN A 120 8.33 20.80 -7.15
C GLN A 120 9.66 21.60 -7.18
N GLY A 121 10.80 20.91 -7.32
CA GLY A 121 12.12 21.54 -7.35
C GLY A 121 12.60 22.08 -5.99
N LYS A 122 11.94 21.71 -4.88
CA LYS A 122 12.35 22.14 -3.54
C LYS A 122 13.49 21.25 -3.03
N SER A 123 14.55 21.87 -2.52
CA SER A 123 15.54 21.19 -1.69
C SER A 123 14.99 21.08 -0.27
N LEU A 124 14.98 19.88 0.30
CA LEU A 124 14.53 19.64 1.67
C LEU A 124 15.56 18.86 2.47
N THR A 125 15.60 19.14 3.75
CA THR A 125 16.28 18.35 4.77
C THR A 125 15.32 17.32 5.38
N LEU A 126 15.84 16.25 5.99
CA LEU A 126 15.03 15.26 6.70
C LEU A 126 14.17 15.91 7.81
N PHE A 127 14.73 16.88 8.53
CA PHE A 127 14.03 17.58 9.61
C PHE A 127 12.82 18.38 9.10
N GLU A 128 12.94 19.03 7.95
CA GLU A 128 11.82 19.75 7.33
C GLU A 128 10.71 18.80 6.90
N VAL A 129 11.06 17.62 6.38
CA VAL A 129 10.09 16.57 6.03
C VAL A 129 9.33 16.11 7.28
N ILE A 130 10.04 15.73 8.35
CA ILE A 130 9.44 15.26 9.61
C ILE A 130 8.50 16.33 10.18
N ARG A 131 8.95 17.59 10.21
CA ARG A 131 8.15 18.72 10.72
C ARG A 131 6.89 18.95 9.89
N ALA A 132 6.97 18.80 8.58
CA ALA A 132 5.83 18.98 7.67
C ALA A 132 4.82 17.82 7.75
N VAL A 133 5.29 16.60 8.02
CA VAL A 133 4.45 15.40 8.10
C VAL A 133 3.72 15.30 9.45
N HIS A 134 4.30 15.79 10.53
CA HIS A 134 3.69 15.77 11.87
C HIS A 134 2.20 16.21 11.90
N PRO A 135 1.79 17.37 11.35
CA PRO A 135 0.38 17.76 11.32
C PRO A 135 -0.50 16.94 10.36
N LEU A 136 0.10 16.22 9.40
CA LEU A 136 -0.62 15.37 8.42
C LEU A 136 -0.81 13.94 8.94
N TRP A 137 -0.01 13.52 9.92
CA TRP A 137 0.03 12.15 10.41
C TRP A 137 -1.34 11.61 10.82
N GLY A 138 -2.15 12.38 11.57
CA GLY A 138 -3.49 11.94 11.99
C GLY A 138 -4.41 11.63 10.80
N LYS A 139 -4.28 12.37 9.70
CA LYS A 139 -5.07 12.14 8.46
C LYS A 139 -4.64 10.85 7.78
N ILE A 140 -3.33 10.64 7.64
CA ILE A 140 -2.74 9.44 7.02
C ILE A 140 -3.05 8.20 7.88
N PHE A 141 -2.96 8.33 9.20
CA PHE A 141 -3.30 7.28 10.15
C PHE A 141 -4.75 6.82 10.00
N VAL A 142 -5.72 7.74 9.94
CA VAL A 142 -7.14 7.37 9.74
C VAL A 142 -7.35 6.64 8.41
N THR A 143 -6.69 7.08 7.33
CA THR A 143 -6.78 6.41 6.03
C THR A 143 -6.16 5.01 6.05
N THR A 144 -5.01 4.85 6.70
CA THR A 144 -4.34 3.56 6.86
C THR A 144 -5.13 2.62 7.77
N LEU A 145 -5.74 3.13 8.84
CA LEU A 145 -6.62 2.36 9.73
C LEU A 145 -7.80 1.74 8.96
N ILE A 146 -8.45 2.51 8.08
CA ILE A 146 -9.54 2.00 7.24
C ILE A 146 -9.05 0.89 6.30
N TYR A 147 -7.86 1.06 5.72
CA TYR A 147 -7.23 0.04 4.89
C TYR A 147 -6.94 -1.25 5.69
N THR A 148 -6.36 -1.12 6.87
CA THR A 148 -6.05 -2.25 7.76
C THR A 148 -7.32 -2.98 8.17
N ILE A 149 -8.36 -2.27 8.61
CA ILE A 149 -9.67 -2.89 8.94
C ILE A 149 -10.25 -3.63 7.74
N SER A 150 -10.20 -3.03 6.55
CA SER A 150 -10.73 -3.65 5.33
C SER A 150 -9.96 -4.94 4.98
N THR A 151 -8.63 -4.92 5.10
CA THR A 151 -7.76 -6.08 4.88
C THR A 151 -8.02 -7.17 5.93
N LEU A 152 -8.21 -6.79 7.19
CA LEU A 152 -8.48 -7.72 8.28
C LEU A 152 -9.83 -8.41 8.11
N VAL A 153 -10.87 -7.71 7.63
CA VAL A 153 -12.16 -8.31 7.30
C VAL A 153 -12.01 -9.35 6.19
N ILE A 154 -11.28 -9.03 5.11
CA ILE A 154 -11.07 -9.96 3.99
C ILE A 154 -10.29 -11.19 4.44
N THR A 155 -9.23 -10.99 5.21
CA THR A 155 -8.39 -12.07 5.75
C THR A 155 -9.17 -12.91 6.76
N GLY A 156 -10.00 -12.28 7.60
CA GLY A 156 -10.89 -12.96 8.55
C GLY A 156 -11.89 -13.88 7.84
N VAL A 157 -12.50 -13.44 6.74
CA VAL A 157 -13.37 -14.30 5.92
C VAL A 157 -12.60 -15.51 5.39
N GLN A 158 -11.37 -15.31 4.89
CA GLN A 158 -10.52 -16.42 4.41
C GLN A 158 -10.18 -17.42 5.53
N LEU A 159 -9.87 -16.92 6.73
CA LEU A 159 -9.54 -17.74 7.89
C LEU A 159 -10.75 -18.51 8.43
N LEU A 160 -11.98 -18.02 8.26
CA LEU A 160 -13.19 -18.74 8.67
C LEU A 160 -13.64 -19.77 7.62
N VAL A 161 -13.51 -19.44 6.33
CA VAL A 161 -14.00 -20.29 5.23
C VAL A 161 -13.15 -21.55 5.07
N LYS A 162 -11.82 -21.46 5.16
CA LYS A 162 -10.93 -22.62 4.90
C LYS A 162 -11.12 -23.76 5.92
N PRO A 163 -11.17 -23.52 7.24
CA PRO A 163 -11.46 -24.57 8.22
C PRO A 163 -12.89 -25.08 8.09
N ALA A 164 -13.88 -24.19 7.90
CA ALA A 164 -15.28 -24.61 7.73
C ALA A 164 -15.44 -25.55 6.51
N ALA A 165 -14.75 -25.26 5.41
CA ALA A 165 -14.69 -26.14 4.24
C ALA A 165 -14.09 -27.52 4.58
N ALA A 166 -13.02 -27.57 5.37
CA ALA A 166 -12.43 -28.83 5.82
C ALA A 166 -13.37 -29.66 6.72
N TYR A 167 -14.21 -29.01 7.54
CA TYR A 167 -15.22 -29.69 8.37
C TYR A 167 -16.44 -30.18 7.58
N ILE A 168 -16.79 -29.51 6.47
CA ILE A 168 -18.01 -29.77 5.69
C ILE A 168 -17.77 -30.82 4.57
N ALA A 169 -16.53 -31.20 4.29
CA ALA A 169 -16.18 -32.22 3.28
C ALA A 169 -15.80 -33.59 3.87
N PRO A 170 -16.67 -34.31 4.61
CA PRO A 170 -16.33 -35.61 5.20
C PRO A 170 -16.32 -36.74 4.16
N SER A 171 -16.92 -36.55 2.98
CA SER A 171 -17.02 -37.60 1.95
C SER A 171 -16.22 -37.25 0.68
N PRO A 172 -15.61 -38.22 -0.02
CA PRO A 172 -14.84 -38.00 -1.24
C PRO A 172 -15.62 -37.26 -2.33
N ASP A 173 -16.93 -37.52 -2.45
CA ASP A 173 -17.81 -36.90 -3.44
C ASP A 173 -18.10 -35.41 -3.15
N SER A 174 -17.93 -34.99 -1.90
CA SER A 174 -18.09 -33.59 -1.46
C SER A 174 -16.79 -32.76 -1.57
N ILE A 175 -15.64 -33.40 -1.76
CA ILE A 175 -14.32 -32.73 -1.80
C ILE A 175 -14.23 -31.77 -2.98
N PHE A 176 -14.62 -32.22 -4.19
CA PHE A 176 -14.52 -31.41 -5.39
C PHE A 176 -15.33 -30.10 -5.34
N PRO A 177 -16.65 -30.11 -5.02
CA PRO A 177 -17.42 -28.87 -4.93
C PRO A 177 -16.94 -27.95 -3.80
N VAL A 178 -16.49 -28.50 -2.67
CA VAL A 178 -15.94 -27.70 -1.56
C VAL A 178 -14.61 -27.05 -1.94
N MET A 179 -13.70 -27.80 -2.56
CA MET A 179 -12.43 -27.25 -3.06
C MET A 179 -12.64 -26.17 -4.12
N PHE A 180 -13.59 -26.38 -5.03
CA PHE A 180 -13.96 -25.39 -6.04
C PHE A 180 -14.50 -24.11 -5.37
N ALA A 181 -15.37 -24.22 -4.38
CA ALA A 181 -15.89 -23.07 -3.65
C ALA A 181 -14.78 -22.30 -2.91
N VAL A 182 -13.85 -23.01 -2.24
CA VAL A 182 -12.69 -22.39 -1.58
C VAL A 182 -11.79 -21.67 -2.58
N LEU A 183 -11.57 -22.26 -3.76
CA LEU A 183 -10.79 -21.64 -4.83
C LEU A 183 -11.45 -20.34 -5.30
N VAL A 184 -12.75 -20.36 -5.58
CA VAL A 184 -13.51 -19.17 -6.02
C VAL A 184 -13.44 -18.08 -4.96
N ILE A 185 -13.68 -18.40 -3.68
CA ILE A 185 -13.60 -17.43 -2.58
C ILE A 185 -12.18 -16.86 -2.46
N SER A 186 -11.15 -17.69 -2.60
CA SER A 186 -9.74 -17.26 -2.60
C SER A 186 -9.44 -16.28 -3.73
N ILE A 187 -9.91 -16.56 -4.95
CA ILE A 187 -9.75 -15.67 -6.11
C ILE A 187 -10.47 -14.34 -5.87
N VAL A 188 -11.72 -14.38 -5.39
CA VAL A 188 -12.51 -13.16 -5.12
C VAL A 188 -11.84 -12.30 -4.04
N SER A 189 -11.38 -12.90 -2.94
CA SER A 189 -10.65 -12.17 -1.90
C SER A 189 -9.35 -11.58 -2.41
N LEU A 190 -8.60 -12.30 -3.25
CA LEU A 190 -7.38 -11.79 -3.86
C LEU A 190 -7.65 -10.56 -4.75
N ILE A 191 -8.70 -10.63 -5.58
CA ILE A 191 -9.15 -9.50 -6.40
C ILE A 191 -9.53 -8.32 -5.50
N LEU A 192 -10.34 -8.55 -4.47
CA LEU A 192 -10.79 -7.50 -3.58
C LEU A 192 -9.63 -6.84 -2.82
N GLN A 193 -8.69 -7.64 -2.32
CA GLN A 193 -7.47 -7.18 -1.65
C GLN A 193 -6.62 -6.33 -2.60
N THR A 194 -6.48 -6.75 -3.86
CA THR A 194 -5.76 -6.01 -4.91
C THR A 194 -6.42 -4.66 -5.16
N MET A 195 -7.74 -4.63 -5.35
CA MET A 195 -8.47 -3.38 -5.63
C MET A 195 -8.41 -2.42 -4.46
N ILE A 196 -8.57 -2.91 -3.23
CA ILE A 196 -8.46 -2.09 -2.03
C ILE A 196 -7.02 -1.57 -1.86
N GLY A 197 -6.00 -2.39 -2.12
CA GLY A 197 -4.60 -1.98 -2.09
C GLY A 197 -4.28 -0.87 -3.09
N ILE A 198 -4.77 -0.99 -4.32
CA ILE A 198 -4.61 0.06 -5.36
C ILE A 198 -5.28 1.35 -4.91
N VAL A 199 -6.54 1.28 -4.47
CA VAL A 199 -7.29 2.48 -4.04
C VAL A 199 -6.64 3.11 -2.81
N TYR A 200 -6.18 2.31 -1.85
CA TYR A 200 -5.46 2.76 -0.67
C TYR A 200 -4.18 3.49 -1.03
N SER A 201 -3.39 2.96 -1.96
CA SER A 201 -2.11 3.57 -2.35
C SER A 201 -2.28 4.99 -2.91
N VAL A 202 -3.38 5.23 -3.64
CA VAL A 202 -3.76 6.58 -4.09
C VAL A 202 -4.40 7.40 -2.95
N ALA A 203 -5.25 6.79 -2.12
CA ALA A 203 -5.93 7.47 -1.00
C ALA A 203 -4.94 7.97 0.07
N ALA A 204 -3.85 7.24 0.29
CA ALA A 204 -2.72 7.65 1.11
C ALA A 204 -2.14 8.99 0.64
N SER A 205 -1.86 9.10 -0.66
CA SER A 205 -1.37 10.33 -1.28
C SER A 205 -2.41 11.45 -1.21
N VAL A 206 -3.69 11.15 -1.49
CA VAL A 206 -4.79 12.12 -1.32
C VAL A 206 -4.82 12.67 0.11
N SER A 207 -4.69 11.81 1.12
CA SER A 207 -4.72 12.22 2.53
C SER A 207 -3.53 13.08 2.94
N CYS A 208 -2.40 12.93 2.23
CA CYS A 208 -1.20 13.72 2.44
C CYS A 208 -1.32 15.14 1.81
N PHE A 209 -1.99 15.27 0.66
CA PHE A 209 -1.95 16.50 -0.14
C PHE A 209 -3.28 17.27 -0.21
N GLU A 210 -4.42 16.62 0.01
CA GLU A 210 -5.74 17.24 -0.02
C GLU A 210 -6.27 17.43 1.41
N GLU A 211 -6.29 18.68 1.88
CA GLU A 211 -6.53 18.99 3.30
C GLU A 211 -7.85 18.42 3.86
N GLN A 212 -8.89 18.36 3.04
CA GLN A 212 -10.25 17.98 3.42
C GLN A 212 -10.56 16.50 3.17
N ASN A 213 -9.67 15.76 2.51
CA ASN A 213 -9.93 14.40 2.05
C ASN A 213 -9.05 13.40 2.79
N TYR A 214 -9.56 12.83 3.89
CA TYR A 214 -8.92 11.75 4.65
C TYR A 214 -9.94 10.66 4.99
N GLY A 215 -9.46 9.49 5.41
CA GLY A 215 -10.30 8.34 5.70
C GLY A 215 -11.17 7.92 4.51
N VAL A 216 -12.46 7.68 4.73
CA VAL A 216 -13.40 7.28 3.67
C VAL A 216 -13.48 8.31 2.53
N ALA A 217 -13.35 9.60 2.84
CA ALA A 217 -13.37 10.65 1.82
C ALA A 217 -12.17 10.52 0.87
N ALA A 218 -10.99 10.17 1.39
CA ALA A 218 -9.81 9.89 0.58
C ALA A 218 -10.01 8.69 -0.34
N PHE A 219 -10.62 7.59 0.14
CA PHE A 219 -10.96 6.44 -0.70
C PHE A 219 -11.93 6.81 -1.83
N LYS A 220 -12.96 7.61 -1.54
CA LYS A 220 -13.90 8.08 -2.57
C LYS A 220 -13.21 8.96 -3.60
N ARG A 221 -12.33 9.87 -3.17
CA ARG A 221 -11.54 10.74 -4.05
C ARG A 221 -10.55 9.93 -4.90
N ALA A 222 -9.83 9.00 -4.30
CA ALA A 222 -8.92 8.08 -4.98
C ALA A 222 -9.62 7.26 -6.06
N LYS A 223 -10.80 6.70 -5.74
CA LYS A 223 -11.62 5.96 -6.73
C LYS A 223 -11.97 6.82 -7.94
N LYS A 224 -12.33 8.10 -7.74
CA LYS A 224 -12.62 9.04 -8.84
C LYS A 224 -11.38 9.29 -9.70
N LEU A 225 -10.24 9.58 -9.06
CA LEU A 225 -8.96 9.80 -9.73
C LEU A 225 -8.48 8.59 -10.55
N LEU A 226 -8.80 7.38 -10.08
CA LEU A 226 -8.40 6.12 -10.69
C LEU A 226 -9.21 5.72 -11.94
N GLN A 227 -10.40 6.29 -12.17
CA GLN A 227 -11.33 5.85 -13.23
C GLN A 227 -10.70 5.79 -14.62
N LYS A 228 -9.77 6.71 -14.94
CA LYS A 228 -9.14 6.80 -16.26
C LYS A 228 -7.78 6.11 -16.36
N LYS A 229 -7.16 5.76 -15.23
CA LYS A 229 -5.78 5.23 -15.15
C LYS A 229 -5.69 3.87 -14.48
N TRP A 230 -6.79 3.12 -14.44
CA TRP A 230 -6.84 1.80 -13.79
C TRP A 230 -5.80 0.82 -14.33
N ARG A 231 -5.58 0.80 -15.65
CA ARG A 231 -4.59 -0.09 -16.28
C ARG A 231 -3.17 0.18 -15.77
N THR A 232 -2.79 1.45 -15.65
CA THR A 232 -1.49 1.86 -15.10
C THR A 232 -1.39 1.49 -13.62
N ALA A 233 -2.45 1.72 -12.84
CA ALA A 233 -2.49 1.37 -11.41
C ALA A 233 -2.33 -0.14 -11.18
N VAL A 234 -3.06 -0.96 -11.94
CA VAL A 234 -2.96 -2.42 -11.90
C VAL A 234 -1.57 -2.88 -12.34
N GLY A 235 -1.01 -2.30 -13.41
CA GLY A 235 0.34 -2.62 -13.87
C GLY A 235 1.42 -2.31 -12.82
N LEU A 236 1.33 -1.15 -12.15
CA LEU A 236 2.22 -0.82 -11.02
C LEU A 236 2.08 -1.84 -9.89
N TYR A 237 0.85 -2.14 -9.48
CA TYR A 237 0.60 -3.09 -8.39
C TYR A 237 1.15 -4.48 -8.68
N ILE A 238 0.92 -5.02 -9.89
CA ILE A 238 1.42 -6.33 -10.30
C ILE A 238 2.95 -6.37 -10.30
N LEU A 239 3.63 -5.33 -10.80
CA LEU A 239 5.09 -5.30 -10.80
C LEU A 239 5.67 -5.31 -9.39
N PHE A 240 5.09 -4.55 -8.46
CA PHE A 240 5.52 -4.58 -7.06
C PHE A 240 5.18 -5.91 -6.39
N LEU A 241 4.03 -6.50 -6.69
CA LEU A 241 3.66 -7.83 -6.18
C LEU A 241 4.68 -8.90 -6.63
N ILE A 242 5.08 -8.88 -7.90
CA ILE A 242 6.12 -9.77 -8.43
C ILE A 242 7.43 -9.55 -7.69
N ALA A 243 7.85 -8.29 -7.50
CA ALA A 243 9.09 -7.97 -6.80
C ALA A 243 9.09 -8.47 -5.35
N VAL A 244 7.98 -8.30 -4.62
CA VAL A 244 7.81 -8.81 -3.25
C VAL A 244 7.85 -10.34 -3.23
N ILE A 245 7.19 -11.03 -4.18
CA ILE A 245 7.22 -12.50 -4.26
C ILE A 245 8.65 -13.01 -4.50
N VAL A 246 9.41 -12.35 -5.39
CA VAL A 246 10.80 -12.71 -5.69
C VAL A 246 11.70 -12.60 -4.46
N ILE A 247 11.40 -11.71 -3.52
CA ILE A 247 12.11 -11.58 -2.24
C ILE A 247 11.61 -12.58 -1.20
N LEU A 248 10.29 -12.69 -1.06
CA LEU A 248 9.67 -13.48 0.00
C LEU A 248 9.93 -14.98 -0.17
N VAL A 249 9.93 -15.50 -1.40
CA VAL A 249 10.14 -16.93 -1.68
C VAL A 249 11.51 -17.43 -1.19
N PRO A 250 12.64 -16.79 -1.54
CA PRO A 250 13.95 -17.15 -0.97
C PRO A 250 14.01 -17.05 0.55
N VAL A 251 13.47 -15.96 1.14
CA VAL A 251 13.48 -15.75 2.59
C VAL A 251 12.74 -16.90 3.29
N MET A 252 11.51 -17.20 2.87
CA MET A 252 10.73 -18.30 3.40
C MET A 252 11.43 -19.65 3.17
N GLY A 253 12.06 -19.85 2.02
CA GLY A 253 12.84 -21.06 1.72
C GLY A 253 13.98 -21.30 2.71
N VAL A 254 14.71 -20.25 3.09
CA VAL A 254 15.79 -20.34 4.10
C VAL A 254 15.22 -20.73 5.46
N PHE A 255 14.14 -20.07 5.91
CA PHE A 255 13.53 -20.39 7.20
C PHE A 255 12.95 -21.81 7.26
N ILE A 256 12.31 -22.25 6.18
CA ILE A 256 11.79 -23.62 6.07
C ILE A 256 12.95 -24.63 6.11
N ASN A 257 14.00 -24.41 5.31
CA ASN A 257 15.15 -25.32 5.25
C ASN A 257 15.96 -25.37 6.55
N GLN A 258 16.08 -24.25 7.26
CA GLN A 258 16.72 -24.22 8.58
C GLN A 258 15.93 -25.06 9.59
N LYS A 259 14.60 -24.97 9.59
CA LYS A 259 13.75 -25.82 10.46
C LYS A 259 13.83 -27.30 10.10
N LEU A 260 13.98 -27.63 8.82
CA LEU A 260 14.05 -29.02 8.34
C LEU A 260 15.44 -29.66 8.48
N THR A 261 16.52 -28.87 8.37
CA THR A 261 17.91 -29.36 8.35
C THR A 261 18.86 -28.49 9.18
N PRO A 262 18.65 -28.39 10.51
CA PRO A 262 19.38 -27.44 11.35
C PRO A 262 20.91 -27.66 11.30
N ASP A 263 21.36 -28.91 11.18
CA ASP A 263 22.79 -29.27 11.17
C ASP A 263 23.57 -28.74 9.95
N LYS A 264 22.86 -28.32 8.89
CA LYS A 264 23.48 -27.83 7.65
C LYS A 264 23.64 -26.31 7.59
N TRP A 265 22.99 -25.58 8.49
CA TRP A 265 22.91 -24.13 8.42
C TRP A 265 23.57 -23.49 9.64
N SER A 266 24.47 -22.53 9.41
CA SER A 266 24.99 -21.71 10.50
C SER A 266 23.86 -20.90 11.13
N GLU A 267 23.90 -20.74 12.46
CA GLU A 267 22.98 -19.89 13.23
C GLU A 267 22.90 -18.45 12.70
N TRP A 268 23.95 -17.97 12.02
CA TRP A 268 24.02 -16.63 11.43
C TRP A 268 23.32 -16.51 10.07
N THR A 269 23.05 -17.62 9.39
CA THR A 269 22.50 -17.59 8.03
C THR A 269 21.15 -16.88 7.94
N PRO A 270 20.19 -17.12 8.85
CA PRO A 270 18.91 -16.41 8.83
C PRO A 270 19.10 -14.92 9.05
N VAL A 271 19.97 -14.53 10.00
CA VAL A 271 20.25 -13.12 10.29
C VAL A 271 20.80 -12.42 9.05
N LEU A 272 21.74 -13.04 8.34
CA LEU A 272 22.30 -12.49 7.10
C LEU A 272 21.25 -12.39 5.99
N VAL A 273 20.41 -13.41 5.83
CA VAL A 273 19.34 -13.43 4.82
C VAL A 273 18.28 -12.37 5.12
N ILE A 274 17.80 -12.28 6.36
CA ILE A 274 16.86 -11.25 6.81
C ILE A 274 17.45 -9.86 6.60
N THR A 275 18.71 -9.64 6.98
CA THR A 275 19.36 -8.33 6.84
C THR A 275 19.49 -7.96 5.36
N PHE A 276 19.97 -8.87 4.53
CA PHE A 276 20.18 -8.63 3.09
C PHE A 276 18.85 -8.36 2.37
N PHE A 277 17.87 -9.25 2.52
CA PHE A 277 16.57 -9.08 1.89
C PHE A 277 15.77 -7.95 2.52
N GLY A 278 15.96 -7.67 3.81
CA GLY A 278 15.37 -6.54 4.50
C GLY A 278 15.82 -5.21 3.91
N VAL A 279 17.13 -5.05 3.63
CA VAL A 279 17.62 -3.84 2.95
C VAL A 279 17.02 -3.69 1.54
N ILE A 280 16.93 -4.79 0.78
CA ILE A 280 16.31 -4.76 -0.55
C ILE A 280 14.83 -4.42 -0.46
N ASP A 281 14.10 -5.03 0.48
CA ASP A 281 12.68 -4.81 0.69
C ASP A 281 12.40 -3.37 1.15
N SER A 282 13.21 -2.81 2.06
CA SER A 282 13.14 -1.40 2.44
C SER A 282 13.30 -0.47 1.25
N TYR A 283 14.28 -0.76 0.38
CA TYR A 283 14.46 0.04 -0.83
C TYR A 283 13.26 -0.07 -1.78
N LEU A 284 12.70 -1.27 -1.94
CA LEU A 284 11.49 -1.47 -2.75
C LEU A 284 10.26 -0.78 -2.14
N ILE A 285 10.09 -0.79 -0.82
CA ILE A 285 9.01 -0.09 -0.11
C ILE A 285 9.11 1.42 -0.34
N GLU A 286 10.31 1.99 -0.25
CA GLU A 286 10.51 3.41 -0.55
C GLU A 286 10.14 3.72 -2.01
N VAL A 287 10.69 2.96 -2.97
CA VAL A 287 10.39 3.14 -4.41
C VAL A 287 8.90 2.94 -4.68
N HIS A 288 8.23 2.02 -3.99
CA HIS A 288 6.78 1.83 -4.06
C HIS A 288 6.01 3.08 -3.65
N TYR A 289 6.34 3.69 -2.51
CA TYR A 289 5.70 4.92 -2.05
C TYR A 289 5.99 6.10 -2.99
N ILE A 290 7.21 6.22 -3.52
CA ILE A 290 7.55 7.22 -4.54
C ILE A 290 6.68 7.03 -5.80
N CYS A 291 6.58 5.80 -6.31
CA CYS A 291 5.77 5.46 -7.49
C CYS A 291 4.30 5.86 -7.30
N TRP A 292 3.70 5.58 -6.15
CA TRP A 292 2.30 5.93 -5.89
C TRP A 292 2.07 7.42 -5.69
N ALA A 293 3.03 8.14 -5.11
CA ALA A 293 2.99 9.60 -5.05
C ALA A 293 3.06 10.23 -6.46
N LEU A 294 3.96 9.74 -7.32
CA LEU A 294 4.05 10.15 -8.73
C LEU A 294 2.79 9.79 -9.52
N PHE A 295 2.23 8.60 -9.29
CA PHE A 295 1.00 8.17 -9.92
C PHE A 295 -0.20 9.04 -9.49
N TYR A 296 -0.26 9.42 -8.22
CA TYR A 296 -1.25 10.40 -7.74
C TYR A 296 -1.14 11.73 -8.49
N LEU A 297 0.07 12.28 -8.67
CA LEU A 297 0.27 13.50 -9.46
C LEU A 297 -0.21 13.33 -10.91
N ALA A 298 0.07 12.19 -11.53
CA ALA A 298 -0.42 11.87 -12.88
C ALA A 298 -1.95 11.78 -12.96
N CYS A 299 -2.61 11.23 -11.93
CA CYS A 299 -4.06 11.20 -11.85
C CYS A 299 -4.67 12.59 -11.66
N VAL A 300 -4.05 13.46 -10.85
CA VAL A 300 -4.53 14.84 -10.64
C VAL A 300 -4.39 15.66 -11.92
N ALA A 301 -3.24 15.58 -12.59
CA ALA A 301 -3.00 16.30 -13.84
C ALA A 301 -4.03 15.94 -14.92
N ASP A 302 -4.33 14.66 -15.10
CA ASP A 302 -5.37 14.19 -16.05
C ASP A 302 -6.78 14.67 -15.64
N SER A 303 -7.08 14.72 -14.34
CA SER A 303 -8.37 15.25 -13.87
C SER A 303 -8.54 16.75 -14.13
N GLU A 304 -7.48 17.55 -13.99
CA GLU A 304 -7.51 19.00 -14.23
C GLU A 304 -7.60 19.34 -15.72
N GLU A 305 -6.84 18.65 -16.57
CA GLU A 305 -6.85 18.81 -18.03
C GLU A 305 -8.26 18.53 -18.60
N ASN A 306 -8.92 17.47 -18.14
CA ASN A 306 -10.29 17.19 -18.59
C ASN A 306 -11.32 18.21 -18.09
N SER A 307 -11.11 18.81 -16.92
CA SER A 307 -12.02 19.84 -16.39
C SER A 307 -11.91 21.16 -17.15
N THR A 308 -10.71 21.47 -17.66
CA THR A 308 -10.46 22.67 -18.47
C THR A 308 -11.01 22.49 -19.88
N ILE A 309 -10.73 21.36 -20.53
CA ILE A 309 -11.32 21.01 -21.84
C ILE A 309 -12.85 21.02 -21.78
N HIS A 310 -13.46 20.36 -20.79
CA HIS A 310 -14.92 20.34 -20.67
C HIS A 310 -15.53 21.73 -20.46
N ARG A 311 -14.82 22.64 -19.77
CA ARG A 311 -15.26 24.02 -19.56
C ARG A 311 -15.16 24.84 -20.85
N GLU A 312 -14.12 24.63 -21.64
CA GLU A 312 -13.96 25.25 -22.96
C GLU A 312 -15.05 24.77 -23.93
N ASP A 313 -15.32 23.46 -23.99
CA ASP A 313 -16.41 22.89 -24.80
C ASP A 313 -17.79 23.46 -24.41
N LEU A 314 -18.05 23.61 -23.10
CA LEU A 314 -19.30 24.21 -22.61
C LEU A 314 -19.40 25.71 -22.93
N LEU A 315 -18.27 26.43 -22.93
CA LEU A 315 -18.21 27.84 -23.32
C LEU A 315 -18.43 28.00 -24.83
N GLU A 316 -17.82 27.15 -25.66
CA GLU A 316 -18.04 27.14 -27.11
C GLU A 316 -19.47 26.74 -27.48
N ALA A 317 -20.03 25.72 -26.83
CA ALA A 317 -21.44 25.35 -26.99
C ALA A 317 -22.39 26.48 -26.55
N GLY A 318 -22.10 27.16 -25.45
CA GLY A 318 -22.86 28.32 -24.97
C GLY A 318 -22.78 29.55 -25.90
N LEU A 319 -21.62 29.78 -26.53
CA LEU A 319 -21.42 30.86 -27.51
C LEU A 319 -22.15 30.57 -28.83
N ASN A 320 -22.15 29.32 -29.30
CA ASN A 320 -22.89 28.91 -30.51
C ASN A 320 -24.42 28.99 -30.35
N LEU A 321 -24.93 28.74 -29.14
CA LEU A 321 -26.35 28.95 -28.80
C LEU A 321 -26.75 30.42 -28.72
N ARG A 322 -25.80 31.33 -28.47
CA ARG A 322 -26.05 32.78 -28.45
C ARG A 322 -26.01 33.39 -29.85
N SER A 323 -25.13 32.88 -30.72
CA SER A 323 -25.05 33.26 -32.14
C SER A 323 -26.34 32.92 -32.89
N THR A 324 -26.89 31.71 -32.70
CA THR A 324 -28.11 31.26 -33.39
C THR A 324 -29.38 31.98 -32.93
N ARG A 325 -29.37 32.64 -31.76
CA ARG A 325 -30.51 33.43 -31.27
C ARG A 325 -30.52 34.87 -31.77
N SER A 326 -29.39 35.39 -32.26
CA SER A 326 -29.29 36.74 -32.81
C SER A 326 -29.82 36.85 -34.25
N ASP A 327 -29.88 35.74 -34.99
CA ASP A 327 -30.33 35.72 -36.39
C ASP A 327 -31.83 35.42 -36.54
N ALA A 328 -32.55 35.18 -35.43
CA ALA A 328 -33.98 34.83 -35.42
C ALA A 328 -34.90 36.00 -35.02
N SER A 329 -34.38 37.24 -34.93
CA SER A 329 -35.14 38.43 -34.55
C SER A 329 -35.08 39.55 -35.60
N VAL A 330 -35.32 39.20 -36.87
CA VAL A 330 -35.61 40.16 -37.95
C VAL A 330 -36.98 39.85 -38.53
#